data_AF-A0A0F8QVS9-F1
#
_entry.id   AF-A0A0F8QVS9-F1
#
_cell.length_a   1.000
_cell.length_b   1.000
_cell.length_c   1.000
_cell.angle_alpha   90.00
_cell.angle_beta   90.00
_cell.angle_gamma   90.00
#
_symmetry.space_group_name_H-M   'P 1'
#
loop_
_entity.id
_entity.type
_entity.pdbx_description
1 polymer ?
#
loop_
_entity_poly.entity_id
_entity_poly.type
_entity_poly.pdbx_seq_one_letter_code
_entity_poly.pdbx_strand_id
1 'polypeptide(L)'
;IIGTGYVRLLKMIVIPLIFVSITSAIINQKSKNLGKMASTIIAILVITTAISAFIGAGTASIFDLSADGLQIGENELEASEKIENRLTEFQAKSIQEQIIEIIPTNPFYSMTGQGNSATLSVVVFAAFIGIATLGVRKKKPESAEFFTKLIVSLHDVVMRLVTLILRLTPFGVLALMTKM
;
A
#
# COMPACT_ATOMS: atom_id res chain seq x y z
N ILE A 1 19.08 -6.70 -15.06
CA ILE A 1 18.37 -7.96 -14.76
C ILE A 1 18.27 -8.19 -13.25
N ILE A 2 19.38 -8.19 -12.51
CA ILE A 2 19.40 -8.41 -11.05
C ILE A 2 18.55 -7.36 -10.31
N GLY A 3 18.79 -6.05 -10.54
CA GLY A 3 17.99 -4.98 -9.90
C GLY A 3 16.50 -5.03 -10.27
N THR A 4 16.17 -5.23 -11.54
CA THR A 4 14.77 -5.38 -12.00
C THR A 4 14.09 -6.62 -11.42
N GLY A 5 14.83 -7.72 -11.25
CA GLY A 5 14.34 -8.95 -10.62
C GLY A 5 14.05 -8.74 -9.14
N TYR A 6 14.94 -8.06 -8.42
CA TYR A 6 14.74 -7.71 -7.01
C TYR A 6 13.47 -6.85 -6.81
N VAL A 7 13.25 -5.83 -7.63
CA VAL A 7 12.03 -5.00 -7.56
C VAL A 7 10.76 -5.84 -7.79
N ARG A 8 10.80 -6.83 -8.70
CA ARG A 8 9.66 -7.74 -8.92
C ARG A 8 9.41 -8.65 -7.71
N LEU A 9 10.46 -9.16 -7.07
CA LEU A 9 10.36 -9.95 -5.84
C LEU A 9 9.72 -9.14 -4.71
N LEU A 10 10.11 -7.87 -4.54
CA LEU A 10 9.47 -6.97 -3.58
C LEU A 10 7.99 -6.75 -3.90
N LYS A 11 7.63 -6.47 -5.15
CA LYS A 11 6.23 -6.28 -5.53
C LYS A 11 5.36 -7.53 -5.29
N MET A 12 5.93 -8.72 -5.47
CA MET A 12 5.23 -9.99 -5.25
C MET A 12 4.79 -10.20 -3.80
N ILE A 13 5.62 -9.80 -2.82
CA ILE A 13 5.31 -10.04 -1.40
C ILE A 13 4.38 -8.99 -0.78
N VAL A 14 4.26 -7.81 -1.39
CA VAL A 14 3.50 -6.69 -0.83
C VAL A 14 2.03 -7.06 -0.61
N ILE A 15 1.35 -7.61 -1.61
CA ILE A 15 -0.09 -7.90 -1.52
C ILE A 15 -0.39 -9.01 -0.49
N PRO A 16 0.27 -10.19 -0.52
CA PRO A 16 0.05 -11.24 0.47
C PRO A 16 0.34 -10.77 1.90
N LEU A 17 1.42 -10.00 2.08
CA LEU A 17 1.81 -9.46 3.37
C LEU A 17 0.74 -8.50 3.91
N ILE A 18 0.26 -7.57 3.11
CA ILE A 18 -0.79 -6.63 3.52
C ILE A 18 -2.04 -7.38 3.97
N PHE A 19 -2.51 -8.33 3.16
CA PHE A 19 -3.72 -9.09 3.49
C PHE A 19 -3.60 -9.77 4.85
N VAL A 20 -2.55 -10.59 5.02
CA VAL A 20 -2.38 -11.38 6.22
C VAL A 20 -2.06 -10.52 7.45
N SER A 21 -1.25 -9.46 7.28
CA SER A 21 -0.87 -8.56 8.36
C SER A 21 -2.06 -7.75 8.89
N ILE A 22 -2.88 -7.16 8.01
CA ILE A 22 -4.06 -6.38 8.40
C ILE A 22 -5.11 -7.28 9.05
N THR A 23 -5.40 -8.43 8.44
CA THR A 23 -6.38 -9.38 9.01
C THR A 23 -5.90 -9.89 10.37
N SER A 24 -4.63 -10.27 10.52
CA SER A 24 -4.05 -10.68 11.81
C SER A 24 -4.10 -9.58 12.86
N ALA A 25 -3.75 -8.34 12.50
CA ALA A 25 -3.75 -7.19 13.40
C ALA A 25 -5.14 -6.92 13.98
N ILE A 26 -6.19 -6.99 13.15
CA ILE A 26 -7.56 -6.74 13.60
C ILE A 26 -8.08 -7.88 14.47
N ILE A 27 -7.82 -9.14 14.09
CA ILE A 27 -8.31 -10.31 14.85
C ILE A 27 -7.67 -10.39 16.24
N ASN A 28 -6.38 -10.07 16.35
CA ASN A 28 -5.64 -10.10 17.61
C ASN A 28 -5.90 -8.87 18.50
N GLN A 29 -6.61 -7.86 18.00
CA GLN A 29 -6.89 -6.66 18.76
C GLN A 29 -7.94 -6.93 19.85
N LYS A 30 -7.57 -6.66 21.11
CA LYS A 30 -8.42 -6.91 22.29
C LYS A 30 -9.28 -5.70 22.67
N SER A 31 -8.92 -4.51 22.19
CA SER A 31 -9.61 -3.26 22.54
C SER A 31 -10.88 -3.05 21.72
N LYS A 32 -11.98 -2.66 22.37
CA LYS A 32 -13.23 -2.24 21.72
C LYS A 32 -13.11 -0.91 20.97
N ASN A 33 -11.98 -0.19 21.09
CA ASN A 33 -11.78 1.17 20.56
C ASN A 33 -11.05 1.21 19.21
N LEU A 34 -11.18 0.17 18.38
CA LEU A 34 -10.57 0.09 17.05
C LEU A 34 -10.85 1.32 16.16
N GLY A 35 -12.10 1.77 16.12
CA GLY A 35 -12.49 2.93 15.31
C GLY A 35 -11.83 4.24 15.75
N LYS A 36 -11.71 4.47 17.07
CA LYS A 36 -11.05 5.68 17.61
C LYS A 36 -9.54 5.64 17.37
N MET A 37 -8.92 4.47 17.55
CA MET A 37 -7.49 4.30 17.25
C MET A 37 -7.21 4.53 15.76
N ALA A 38 -8.02 3.95 14.88
CA ALA A 38 -7.90 4.12 13.44
C ALA A 38 -8.08 5.60 13.02
N SER A 39 -9.10 6.29 13.55
CA SER A 39 -9.33 7.70 13.22
C SER A 39 -8.21 8.61 13.71
N THR A 40 -7.65 8.35 14.91
CA THR A 40 -6.48 9.09 15.41
C THR A 40 -5.25 8.87 14.52
N ILE A 41 -4.99 7.62 14.10
CA ILE A 41 -3.87 7.32 13.20
C ILE A 41 -4.06 8.02 11.86
N ILE A 42 -5.26 7.95 11.26
CA ILE A 42 -5.56 8.62 9.99
C ILE A 42 -5.35 10.13 10.12
N ALA A 43 -5.84 10.75 11.20
CA ALA A 43 -5.64 12.18 11.44
C ALA A 43 -4.16 12.55 11.54
N ILE A 44 -3.37 11.78 12.28
CA ILE A 44 -1.91 11.98 12.40
C ILE A 44 -1.23 11.83 11.03
N LEU A 45 -1.58 10.82 10.24
CA LEU A 45 -1.00 10.58 8.91
C LEU A 45 -1.35 11.70 7.92
N VAL A 46 -2.60 12.18 7.92
CA VAL A 46 -3.02 13.29 7.05
C VAL A 46 -2.30 14.58 7.45
N ILE A 47 -2.22 14.89 8.74
CA ILE A 47 -1.54 16.10 9.23
C ILE A 47 -0.04 16.05 8.90
N THR A 48 0.63 14.93 9.16
CA THR A 48 2.06 14.79 8.86
C THR A 48 2.34 14.83 7.37
N THR A 49 1.46 14.24 6.54
CA THR A 49 1.54 14.34 5.08
C THR A 49 1.38 15.78 4.60
N ALA A 50 0.41 16.52 5.16
CA ALA A 50 0.19 17.93 4.83
C ALA A 50 1.41 18.79 5.19
N ILE A 51 2.00 18.58 6.37
CA ILE A 51 3.24 19.26 6.79
C ILE A 51 4.39 18.91 5.83
N SER A 52 4.57 17.63 5.48
CA SER A 52 5.62 17.21 4.55
C SER A 52 5.44 17.82 3.16
N ALA A 53 4.21 17.88 2.65
CA ALA A 53 3.88 18.48 1.36
C ALA A 53 4.17 19.99 1.37
N PHE A 54 3.84 20.68 2.46
CA PHE A 54 4.12 22.10 2.62
C PHE A 54 5.62 22.39 2.65
N ILE A 55 6.41 21.60 3.39
CA ILE A 55 7.88 21.74 3.42
C ILE A 55 8.49 21.45 2.04
N GLY A 56 8.02 20.40 1.36
CA GLY A 56 8.49 20.03 0.02
C GLY A 56 8.21 21.12 -1.00
N ALA A 57 6.97 21.63 -1.06
CA ALA A 57 6.58 22.73 -1.94
C ALA A 57 7.35 24.02 -1.60
N GLY A 58 7.46 24.36 -0.31
CA GLY A 58 8.20 25.52 0.15
C GLY A 58 9.68 25.48 -0.24
N THR A 59 10.32 24.31 -0.09
CA THR A 59 11.72 24.12 -0.50
C THR A 59 11.85 24.26 -2.02
N ALA A 60 10.96 23.64 -2.80
CA ALA A 60 10.98 23.78 -4.26
C ALA A 60 10.83 25.23 -4.73
N SER A 61 9.95 26.01 -4.10
CA SER A 61 9.78 27.43 -4.39
C SER A 61 10.97 28.28 -3.95
N ILE A 62 11.59 28.00 -2.80
CA ILE A 62 12.73 28.80 -2.29
C ILE A 62 13.98 28.64 -3.15
N PHE A 63 14.21 27.43 -3.68
CA PHE A 63 15.37 27.14 -4.52
C PHE A 63 15.11 27.35 -6.02
N ASP A 64 13.96 27.92 -6.39
CA ASP A 64 13.52 28.13 -7.78
C ASP A 64 13.79 26.89 -8.66
N LEU A 65 13.37 25.71 -8.17
CA LEU A 65 13.51 24.45 -8.91
C LEU A 65 12.54 24.44 -10.11
N SER A 66 12.92 25.14 -11.18
CA SER A 66 12.23 25.12 -12.48
C SER A 66 12.88 24.12 -13.41
N ALA A 67 12.10 23.59 -14.35
CA ALA A 67 12.60 22.81 -15.48
C ALA A 67 13.32 23.68 -16.53
N ASP A 68 13.28 25.01 -16.38
CA ASP A 68 13.95 25.96 -17.27
C ASP A 68 15.46 25.73 -17.33
N GLY A 69 15.96 25.38 -18.52
CA GLY A 69 17.39 25.15 -18.77
C GLY A 69 17.84 23.69 -18.63
N LEU A 70 16.96 22.75 -18.27
CA LEU A 70 17.24 21.32 -18.36
C LEU A 70 17.10 20.86 -19.81
N GLN A 71 18.08 20.12 -20.32
CA GLN A 71 17.99 19.53 -21.66
C GLN A 71 17.08 18.30 -21.60
N ILE A 72 15.79 18.53 -21.80
CA ILE A 72 14.75 17.50 -21.72
C ILE A 72 14.88 16.57 -22.93
N GLY A 73 15.27 15.31 -22.70
CA GLY A 73 15.26 14.28 -23.74
C GLY A 73 13.85 13.75 -24.01
N GLU A 74 13.65 13.05 -25.13
CA GLU A 74 12.36 12.42 -25.50
C GLU A 74 11.75 11.58 -24.37
N ASN A 75 12.57 10.82 -23.63
CA ASN A 75 12.11 10.00 -22.51
C ASN A 75 11.52 10.83 -21.33
N GLU A 76 12.05 12.04 -21.10
CA GLU A 76 11.59 12.92 -20.02
C GLU A 76 10.31 13.67 -20.44
N LEU A 77 10.16 14.01 -21.72
CA LEU A 77 8.91 14.55 -22.29
C LEU A 77 7.77 13.53 -22.18
N GLU A 78 7.99 12.28 -22.59
CA GLU A 78 6.99 11.22 -22.46
C GLU A 78 6.63 10.93 -20.99
N ALA A 79 7.60 11.03 -20.08
CA ALA A 79 7.33 10.87 -18.65
C ALA A 79 6.47 12.01 -18.11
N SER A 80 6.74 13.24 -18.55
CA SER A 80 5.96 14.43 -18.18
C SER A 80 4.51 14.34 -18.69
N GLU A 81 4.30 13.94 -19.95
CA GLU A 81 2.95 13.72 -20.49
C GLU A 81 2.18 12.64 -19.72
N LYS A 82 2.85 11.56 -19.29
CA LYS A 82 2.20 10.51 -18.48
C LYS A 82 1.76 11.03 -17.11
N ILE A 83 2.52 11.95 -16.52
CA ILE A 83 2.18 12.57 -15.23
C ILE A 83 1.00 13.53 -15.41
N GLU A 84 1.01 14.34 -16.46
CA GLU A 84 -0.07 15.27 -16.78
C GLU A 84 -1.39 14.54 -17.06
N ASN A 85 -1.36 13.52 -17.92
CA ASN A 85 -2.54 12.70 -18.21
C ASN A 85 -3.12 12.04 -16.95
N ARG A 86 -2.27 11.53 -16.04
CA ARG A 86 -2.70 11.00 -14.75
C ARG A 86 -3.34 12.06 -13.87
N LEU A 87 -2.81 13.29 -13.87
CA LEU A 87 -3.37 14.39 -13.10
C LEU A 87 -4.75 14.78 -13.64
N THR A 88 -4.91 14.87 -14.95
CA THR A 88 -6.20 15.15 -15.61
C THR A 88 -7.22 14.06 -15.27
N GLU A 89 -6.84 12.78 -15.36
CA GLU A 89 -7.71 11.66 -15.02
C GLU A 89 -8.10 11.67 -13.52
N PHE A 90 -7.17 12.06 -12.64
CA PHE A 90 -7.42 12.15 -11.21
C PHE A 90 -8.33 13.33 -10.84
N GLN A 91 -8.16 14.48 -11.49
CA GLN A 91 -9.00 15.67 -11.29
C GLN A 91 -10.38 15.53 -11.91
N ALA A 92 -10.53 14.74 -12.98
CA ALA A 92 -11.81 14.46 -13.60
C ALA A 92 -12.75 13.63 -12.71
N LYS A 93 -12.19 12.86 -11.76
CA LYS A 93 -12.98 12.03 -10.83
C LYS A 93 -13.38 12.83 -9.61
N SER A 94 -14.65 12.75 -9.26
CA SER A 94 -15.16 13.33 -8.02
C SER A 94 -14.57 12.61 -6.80
N ILE A 95 -14.44 13.31 -5.65
CA ILE A 95 -13.94 12.71 -4.40
C ILE A 95 -14.81 11.51 -3.99
N GLN A 96 -16.11 11.56 -4.27
CA GLN A 96 -17.06 10.49 -3.99
C GLN A 96 -16.71 9.23 -4.78
N GLU A 97 -16.44 9.35 -6.07
CA GLU A 97 -16.03 8.22 -6.92
C GLU A 97 -14.69 7.65 -6.48
N GLN A 98 -13.73 8.50 -6.11
CA GLN A 98 -12.44 8.04 -5.58
C GLN A 98 -12.60 7.19 -4.30
N ILE A 99 -13.51 7.58 -3.40
CA ILE A 99 -13.81 6.80 -2.19
C ILE A 99 -14.49 5.48 -2.54
N ILE A 100 -15.39 5.47 -3.53
CA ILE A 100 -16.09 4.26 -3.95
C ILE A 100 -15.12 3.27 -4.62
N GLU A 101 -14.16 3.74 -5.41
CA GLU A 101 -13.14 2.90 -6.06
C GLU A 101 -12.25 2.13 -5.08
N ILE A 102 -12.17 2.58 -3.84
CA ILE A 102 -11.46 1.85 -2.79
C ILE A 102 -12.17 0.54 -2.46
N ILE A 103 -13.50 0.52 -2.51
CA ILE A 103 -14.29 -0.67 -2.17
C ILE A 103 -14.24 -1.65 -3.34
N PRO A 104 -13.58 -2.82 -3.21
CA PRO A 104 -13.45 -3.74 -4.33
C PRO A 104 -14.80 -4.36 -4.68
N THR A 105 -15.15 -4.33 -5.97
CA THR A 105 -16.22 -5.17 -6.52
C THR A 105 -15.79 -6.64 -6.58
N ASN A 106 -14.51 -6.90 -6.85
CA ASN A 106 -13.89 -8.22 -6.82
C ASN A 106 -12.54 -8.19 -6.07
N PRO A 107 -12.49 -8.64 -4.81
CA PRO A 107 -11.27 -8.58 -4.01
C PRO A 107 -10.15 -9.48 -4.56
N PHE A 108 -10.49 -10.60 -5.19
CA PHE A 108 -9.49 -11.49 -5.81
C PHE A 108 -8.82 -10.84 -7.02
N TYR A 109 -9.58 -10.07 -7.80
CA TYR A 109 -9.02 -9.27 -8.89
C TYR A 109 -8.01 -8.24 -8.36
N SER A 110 -8.37 -7.50 -7.29
CA SER A 110 -7.46 -6.56 -6.64
C SER A 110 -6.21 -7.24 -6.06
N MET A 111 -6.32 -8.48 -5.57
CA MET A 111 -5.17 -9.25 -5.08
C MET A 111 -4.17 -9.65 -6.16
N THR A 112 -4.56 -9.62 -7.45
CA THR A 112 -3.60 -9.80 -8.55
C THR A 112 -2.78 -8.53 -8.85
N GLY A 113 -3.05 -7.43 -8.13
CA GLY A 113 -2.44 -6.13 -8.36
C GLY A 113 -3.08 -5.35 -9.51
N GLN A 114 -4.27 -5.77 -9.94
CA GLN A 114 -5.01 -5.14 -11.04
C GLN A 114 -6.05 -4.15 -10.50
N GLY A 115 -6.20 -3.02 -11.19
CA GLY A 115 -7.11 -1.91 -10.84
C GLY A 115 -6.40 -0.67 -10.28
N ASN A 116 -7.04 0.50 -10.43
CA ASN A 116 -6.45 1.80 -10.06
C ASN A 116 -6.06 1.90 -8.58
N SER A 117 -6.78 1.21 -7.69
CA SER A 117 -6.60 1.26 -6.23
C SER A 117 -6.33 -0.11 -5.59
N ALA A 118 -5.74 -1.05 -6.35
CA ALA A 118 -5.59 -2.46 -5.97
C ALA A 118 -5.07 -2.68 -4.53
N THR A 119 -4.01 -1.97 -4.13
CA THR A 119 -3.43 -2.09 -2.79
C THR A 119 -4.40 -1.66 -1.69
N LEU A 120 -5.07 -0.52 -1.89
CA LEU A 120 -6.01 0.04 -0.91
C LEU A 120 -7.27 -0.82 -0.81
N SER A 121 -7.74 -1.35 -1.93
CA SER A 121 -8.84 -2.31 -1.97
C SER A 121 -8.54 -3.60 -1.21
N VAL A 122 -7.30 -4.12 -1.32
CA VAL A 122 -6.86 -5.29 -0.53
C VAL A 122 -6.86 -4.97 0.96
N VAL A 123 -6.40 -3.79 1.38
CA VAL A 123 -6.44 -3.36 2.79
C VAL A 123 -7.87 -3.33 3.31
N VAL A 124 -8.81 -2.74 2.56
CA VAL A 124 -10.22 -2.64 2.97
C VAL A 124 -10.87 -4.01 3.04
N PHE A 125 -10.63 -4.88 2.06
CA PHE A 125 -11.11 -6.26 2.11
C PHE A 125 -10.55 -7.04 3.30
N ALA A 126 -9.24 -6.97 3.54
CA ALA A 126 -8.58 -7.61 4.68
C ALA A 126 -9.14 -7.10 6.02
N ALA A 127 -9.48 -5.81 6.09
CA ALA A 127 -10.10 -5.19 7.25
C ALA A 127 -11.52 -5.73 7.51
N PHE A 128 -12.36 -5.83 6.47
CA PHE A 128 -13.69 -6.43 6.59
C PHE A 128 -13.63 -7.89 7.03
N ILE A 129 -12.70 -8.68 6.49
CA ILE A 129 -12.50 -10.07 6.92
C ILE A 129 -12.09 -10.15 8.41
N GLY A 130 -11.19 -9.28 8.86
CA GLY A 130 -10.80 -9.20 10.26
C GLY A 130 -11.99 -8.85 11.18
N ILE A 131 -12.78 -7.85 10.81
CA ILE A 131 -13.98 -7.43 11.57
C ILE A 131 -15.05 -8.51 11.56
N ALA A 132 -15.29 -9.17 10.42
CA ALA A 132 -16.23 -10.28 10.30
C ALA A 132 -15.83 -11.44 11.21
N THR A 133 -14.54 -11.76 11.30
CA THR A 133 -14.01 -12.79 12.21
C THR A 133 -14.28 -12.45 13.68
N LEU A 134 -14.09 -11.20 14.09
CA LEU A 134 -14.46 -10.73 15.44
C LEU A 134 -15.97 -10.85 15.70
N GLY A 135 -16.80 -10.60 14.69
CA GLY A 135 -18.25 -10.79 14.74
C GLY A 135 -18.64 -12.27 14.90
N VAL A 136 -18.02 -13.16 14.12
CA VAL A 136 -18.24 -14.61 14.20
C VAL A 136 -17.80 -15.17 15.55
N ARG A 137 -16.73 -14.65 16.15
CA ARG A 137 -16.25 -15.09 17.48
C ARG A 137 -17.33 -15.01 18.57
N LYS A 138 -18.30 -14.09 18.45
CA LYS A 138 -19.43 -13.98 19.38
C LYS A 138 -20.49 -15.08 19.21
N LYS A 139 -20.67 -15.61 17.99
CA LYS A 139 -21.71 -16.60 17.65
C LYS A 139 -21.15 -18.03 17.56
N LYS A 140 -19.94 -18.19 17.04
CA LYS A 140 -19.25 -19.47 16.77
C LYS A 140 -17.76 -19.31 17.11
N PRO A 141 -17.38 -19.46 18.40
CA PRO A 141 -16.00 -19.22 18.84
C PRO A 141 -15.01 -20.20 18.20
N GLU A 142 -15.35 -21.49 18.08
CA GLU A 142 -14.48 -22.52 17.49
C GLU A 142 -14.08 -22.20 16.05
N SER A 143 -15.04 -21.79 15.21
CA SER A 143 -14.77 -21.43 13.81
C SER A 143 -13.88 -20.19 13.70
N ALA A 144 -14.08 -19.20 14.59
CA ALA A 144 -13.27 -17.99 14.62
C ALA A 144 -11.84 -18.28 15.09
N GLU A 145 -11.65 -19.14 16.09
CA GLU A 145 -10.33 -19.55 16.56
C GLU A 145 -9.56 -20.36 15.51
N PHE A 146 -10.22 -21.27 14.80
CA PHE A 146 -9.61 -21.99 13.69
C PHE A 146 -9.09 -21.03 12.61
N PHE A 147 -9.93 -20.08 12.17
CA PHE A 147 -9.53 -19.07 11.19
C PHE A 147 -8.39 -18.19 11.70
N THR A 148 -8.42 -17.79 12.98
CA THR A 148 -7.35 -17.01 13.61
C THR A 148 -6.02 -17.76 13.56
N LYS A 149 -6.00 -19.04 13.94
CA LYS A 149 -4.79 -19.87 13.89
C LYS A 149 -4.26 -20.02 12.45
N LEU A 150 -5.16 -20.17 11.47
CA LEU A 150 -4.80 -20.24 10.06
C LEU A 150 -4.14 -18.94 9.58
N ILE A 151 -4.72 -17.78 9.90
CA ILE A 151 -4.16 -16.47 9.52
C ILE A 151 -2.81 -16.22 10.20
N VAL A 152 -2.65 -16.58 11.47
CA VAL A 152 -1.36 -16.47 12.17
C VAL A 152 -0.31 -17.38 11.52
N SER A 153 -0.68 -18.61 11.17
CA SER A 153 0.25 -19.54 10.49
C SER A 153 0.67 -19.00 9.11
N LEU A 154 -0.28 -18.45 8.35
CA LEU A 154 0.02 -17.76 7.08
C LEU A 154 0.93 -16.55 7.30
N HIS A 155 0.73 -15.79 8.38
CA HIS A 155 1.54 -14.62 8.70
C HIS A 155 3.00 -15.01 8.88
N ASP A 156 3.26 -16.08 9.63
CA ASP A 156 4.60 -16.56 9.91
C ASP A 156 5.31 -17.04 8.63
N VAL A 157 4.59 -17.73 7.74
CA VAL A 157 5.11 -18.15 6.43
C VAL A 157 5.44 -16.95 5.55
N VAL A 158 4.55 -15.96 5.47
CA VAL A 158 4.76 -14.74 4.68
C VAL A 158 5.92 -13.93 5.25
N MET A 159 6.04 -13.80 6.57
CA MET A 159 7.17 -13.12 7.21
C MET A 159 8.50 -13.84 6.95
N ARG A 160 8.50 -15.17 6.90
CA ARG A 160 9.68 -15.94 6.48
C ARG A 160 10.06 -15.64 5.04
N LEU A 161 9.08 -15.54 4.13
CA LEU A 161 9.31 -15.16 2.73
C LEU A 161 9.88 -13.74 2.61
N VAL A 162 9.33 -12.78 3.35
CA VAL A 162 9.85 -11.39 3.42
C VAL A 162 11.32 -11.39 3.83
N THR A 163 11.66 -12.15 4.87
CA THR A 163 13.04 -12.25 5.37
C THR A 163 13.99 -12.82 4.32
N LEU A 164 13.56 -13.81 3.55
CA LEU A 164 14.37 -14.39 2.46
C LEU A 164 14.68 -13.36 1.37
N ILE A 165 13.69 -12.56 0.98
CA ILE A 165 13.86 -11.52 -0.04
C ILE A 165 14.73 -10.39 0.49
N LEU A 166 14.54 -9.98 1.75
CA LEU A 166 15.36 -8.92 2.36
C LEU A 166 16.84 -9.33 2.54
N ARG A 167 17.16 -10.62 2.63
CA ARG A 167 18.57 -11.07 2.57
C ARG A 167 19.24 -10.80 1.23
N LEU A 168 18.46 -10.65 0.15
CA LEU A 168 18.96 -10.29 -1.18
C LEU A 168 19.11 -8.77 -1.37
N THR A 169 18.61 -7.96 -0.43
CA THR A 169 18.71 -6.48 -0.46
C THR A 169 20.10 -5.95 -0.79
N PRO A 170 21.22 -6.40 -0.17
CA PRO A 170 22.54 -5.84 -0.48
C PRO A 170 22.90 -5.97 -1.97
N PHE A 171 22.60 -7.11 -2.58
CA PHE A 171 22.83 -7.34 -4.02
C PHE A 171 21.84 -6.58 -4.90
N GLY A 172 20.57 -6.51 -4.47
CA GLY A 172 19.52 -5.77 -5.17
C GLY A 172 19.80 -4.27 -5.21
N VAL A 173 20.17 -3.67 -4.07
CA VAL A 173 20.50 -2.25 -3.94
C VAL A 173 21.76 -1.93 -4.74
N LEU A 174 22.83 -2.73 -4.62
CA LEU A 174 24.04 -2.53 -5.43
C LEU A 174 23.73 -2.53 -6.93
N ALA A 175 22.97 -3.52 -7.40
CA ALA A 175 22.60 -3.61 -8.81
C ALA A 175 21.64 -2.50 -9.29
N LEU A 176 20.90 -1.85 -8.39
CA LEU A 176 20.08 -0.69 -8.72
C LEU A 176 20.91 0.59 -8.76
N MET A 177 21.84 0.76 -7.81
CA MET A 177 22.72 1.94 -7.75
C MET A 177 23.70 2.01 -8.92
N THR A 178 24.24 0.87 -9.37
CA THR A 178 25.20 0.85 -10.50
C THR A 178 24.54 0.91 -11.88
N LYS A 179 23.21 0.83 -11.94
CA LYS A 179 22.44 0.90 -13.20
C LYS A 179 21.90 2.32 -13.44
N MET A 180 22.03 3.22 -12.47
CA MET A 180 21.88 4.66 -12.67
C MET A 180 23.20 5.24 -13.14
#